data_AF-A0A849Q555-F1
#
_entry.id   AF-A0A849Q555-F1
#
_cell.length_a   1.000
_cell.length_b   1.000
_cell.length_c   1.000
_cell.angle_alpha   90.00
_cell.angle_beta   90.00
_cell.angle_gamma   90.00
#
_symmetry.space_group_name_H-M   'P 1'
#
loop_
_entity.id
_entity.type
_entity.pdbx_description
1 polymer ?
#
loop_
_entity_poly.entity_id
_entity_poly.type
_entity_poly.pdbx_seq_one_letter_code
_entity_poly.pdbx_strand_id
1 'polypeptide(L)'
;MDPVATMKDYYQRYHPKKVYGYVMADRKKQLAAGAVVLILIVALFVGVTGPSGDDGGPATMDDLLMSQSYRTQAEQDGSVVVSDDDPFFAIMATPVAVHYEETGEMLATPLLVAGDTPSITVKRFLQAYNHPTTIAIGALGDLSVPKSFTILEEDVKHTSLTVAETFWTSCDGAMIVPQTKEGYDLAVAAAPLASYLDIPIIVTDEICSGVKDTLGSLGVKYTVCIGDTAGYGKEFHIRTLTEAQDTIAEFIKSPMGLAGEVEYLTLANPQDIVPMDVTDTIDFSFQDQIYAHGTQDSGVAGTTPAPAPDAVNYRFEIPSDWEYTNVHFNLKFRANQMAEELGSRIYVFVSDGNEEVNGAPALEVFFGTPAGRIEGEYRVVDFDLALNNDTGPHLMELSAREIWSGSPPGRYGIITADPETVYLNVQVQRLSNSVYPLMGSISSMAPYLTAYRKGIVMADPSYALKSPSYQGCVACGEPTFDAEAMSAANVKAMEVHNETVRTLARLVGADSEDLMEDHSALNELADHYYYNPVSVGIIADTNMVPHYYFPGGEVSEGLGEPGDIIYGDINMNPVAPPHDVGDGRIHPEYPDLELPVG
;
A
#
# COMPACT_ATOMS: atom_id res chain seq x y z
N MET A 1 -41.82 84.80 -45.23
CA MET A 1 -42.58 83.55 -45.05
C MET A 1 -42.05 82.91 -43.78
N ASP A 2 -42.93 82.73 -42.80
CA ASP A 2 -42.56 82.42 -41.41
C ASP A 2 -42.16 80.93 -41.24
N PRO A 3 -40.89 80.62 -40.89
CA PRO A 3 -40.41 79.25 -40.68
C PRO A 3 -41.05 78.53 -39.48
N VAL A 4 -41.80 79.24 -38.62
CA VAL A 4 -42.44 78.69 -37.42
C VAL A 4 -43.79 78.04 -37.74
N ALA A 5 -44.46 78.47 -38.82
CA ALA A 5 -45.77 77.94 -39.20
C ALA A 5 -45.71 76.53 -39.82
N THR A 6 -44.62 76.20 -40.52
CA THR A 6 -44.45 74.89 -41.19
C THR A 6 -44.00 73.78 -40.24
N MET A 7 -43.40 74.13 -39.09
CA MET A 7 -42.95 73.14 -38.09
C MET A 7 -44.11 72.64 -37.20
N LYS A 8 -45.19 73.42 -37.08
CA LYS A 8 -46.35 73.09 -36.24
C LYS A 8 -47.28 72.05 -36.87
N ASP A 9 -47.36 72.01 -38.20
CA ASP A 9 -48.18 71.04 -38.95
C ASP A 9 -47.49 69.65 -39.03
N TYR A 10 -46.16 69.61 -38.94
CA TYR A 10 -45.39 68.36 -38.91
C TYR A 10 -45.43 67.68 -37.52
N TYR A 11 -45.49 68.46 -36.44
CA TYR A 11 -45.53 67.94 -35.06
C TYR A 11 -46.89 67.35 -34.65
N GLN A 12 -47.99 67.78 -35.28
CA GLN A 12 -49.35 67.29 -34.95
C GLN A 12 -49.75 66.01 -35.71
N ARG A 13 -48.99 65.59 -36.74
CA ARG A 13 -49.30 64.36 -37.52
C ARG A 13 -48.73 63.06 -36.96
N TYR A 14 -47.77 63.09 -36.02
CA TYR A 14 -47.04 61.89 -35.59
C TYR A 14 -47.21 61.46 -34.12
N HIS A 15 -48.10 62.09 -33.34
CA HIS A 15 -48.34 61.67 -31.95
C HIS A 15 -49.82 61.46 -31.61
N PRO A 16 -50.41 60.29 -31.92
CA PRO A 16 -51.62 59.86 -31.26
C PRO A 16 -51.32 59.37 -29.82
N LYS A 17 -52.14 59.84 -28.88
CA LYS A 17 -52.21 59.51 -27.45
C LYS A 17 -52.27 57.98 -27.17
N LYS A 18 -51.13 57.29 -27.16
CA LYS A 18 -51.02 55.89 -26.67
C LYS A 18 -49.75 55.56 -25.87
N VAL A 19 -49.09 56.55 -25.25
CA VAL A 19 -47.87 56.31 -24.44
C VAL A 19 -48.13 56.27 -22.92
N TYR A 20 -49.33 56.63 -22.45
CA TYR A 20 -49.65 56.55 -21.01
C TYR A 20 -50.03 55.14 -20.49
N GLY A 21 -50.13 54.14 -21.37
CA GLY A 21 -50.42 52.74 -21.00
C GLY A 21 -49.19 51.84 -20.86
N TYR A 22 -48.03 52.26 -21.38
CA TYR A 22 -46.83 51.41 -21.43
C TYR A 22 -45.87 51.62 -20.26
N VAL A 23 -45.88 52.81 -19.62
CA VAL A 23 -44.98 53.12 -18.49
C VAL A 23 -45.52 52.56 -17.14
N MET A 24 -46.82 52.31 -17.03
CA MET A 24 -47.42 51.69 -15.82
C MET A 24 -47.41 50.16 -15.86
N ALA A 25 -47.32 49.54 -17.04
CA ALA A 25 -47.18 48.09 -17.17
C ALA A 25 -45.75 47.63 -16.80
N ASP A 26 -44.77 48.50 -16.98
CA ASP A 26 -43.36 48.21 -16.72
C ASP A 26 -43.01 48.28 -15.23
N ARG A 27 -43.66 49.17 -14.46
CA ARG A 27 -43.47 49.22 -12.99
C ARG A 27 -43.90 47.95 -12.27
N LYS A 28 -44.98 47.28 -12.72
CA LYS A 28 -45.41 45.99 -12.16
C LYS A 28 -44.47 44.84 -12.55
N LYS A 29 -43.91 44.87 -13.76
CA LYS A 29 -42.90 43.89 -14.20
C LYS A 29 -41.55 44.11 -13.54
N GLN A 30 -41.16 45.36 -13.29
CA GLN A 30 -39.95 45.72 -12.53
C GLN A 30 -40.11 45.45 -11.03
N LEU A 31 -41.30 45.63 -10.46
CA LEU A 31 -41.61 45.21 -9.08
C LEU A 31 -41.68 43.69 -8.95
N ALA A 32 -42.23 42.97 -9.94
CA ALA A 32 -42.25 41.52 -9.95
C ALA A 32 -40.83 40.93 -10.16
N ALA A 33 -40.04 41.49 -11.09
CA ALA A 33 -38.64 41.10 -11.28
C ALA A 33 -37.79 41.45 -10.06
N GLY A 34 -38.01 42.62 -9.45
CA GLY A 34 -37.37 43.02 -8.19
C GLY A 34 -37.76 42.10 -7.03
N ALA A 35 -39.03 41.68 -6.94
CA ALA A 35 -39.48 40.72 -5.95
C ALA A 35 -38.93 39.31 -6.20
N VAL A 36 -38.81 38.87 -7.45
CA VAL A 36 -38.17 37.59 -7.81
C VAL A 36 -36.68 37.62 -7.53
N VAL A 37 -35.99 38.72 -7.83
CA VAL A 37 -34.58 38.91 -7.47
C VAL A 37 -34.41 38.99 -5.96
N LEU A 38 -35.33 39.64 -5.23
CA LEU A 38 -35.30 39.66 -3.76
C LEU A 38 -35.60 38.28 -3.17
N ILE A 39 -36.52 37.51 -3.75
CA ILE A 39 -36.79 36.12 -3.35
C ILE A 39 -35.59 35.23 -3.68
N LEU A 40 -34.91 35.43 -4.80
CA LEU A 40 -33.68 34.71 -5.15
C LEU A 40 -32.51 35.11 -4.24
N ILE A 41 -32.38 36.39 -3.87
CA ILE A 41 -31.38 36.86 -2.91
C ILE A 41 -31.70 36.36 -1.50
N VAL A 42 -32.97 36.33 -1.11
CA VAL A 42 -33.43 35.74 0.17
C VAL A 42 -33.32 34.22 0.13
N ALA A 43 -33.52 33.54 -1.00
CA ALA A 43 -33.27 32.10 -1.16
C ALA A 43 -31.77 31.78 -1.15
N LEU A 44 -30.92 32.67 -1.68
CA LEU A 44 -29.47 32.62 -1.54
C LEU A 44 -29.06 32.90 -0.09
N PHE A 45 -29.67 33.86 0.60
CA PHE A 45 -29.35 34.14 2.01
C PHE A 45 -29.89 33.07 2.97
N VAL A 46 -31.07 32.49 2.69
CA VAL A 46 -31.63 31.35 3.42
C VAL A 46 -30.89 30.05 3.08
N GLY A 47 -30.34 29.93 1.86
CA GLY A 47 -29.42 28.86 1.47
C GLY A 47 -28.01 29.01 2.06
N VAL A 48 -27.58 30.23 2.38
CA VAL A 48 -26.28 30.54 3.05
C VAL A 48 -26.41 30.57 4.58
N THR A 49 -27.63 30.59 5.12
CA THR A 49 -27.90 30.38 6.55
C THR A 49 -28.84 29.19 6.74
N GLY A 50 -28.47 28.03 6.17
CA GLY A 50 -29.02 26.76 6.62
C GLY A 50 -28.75 26.58 8.12
N PRO A 51 -29.64 25.90 8.86
CA PRO A 51 -29.40 25.63 10.27
C PRO A 51 -28.04 24.94 10.41
N SER A 52 -27.18 25.52 11.23
CA SER A 52 -25.93 24.92 11.71
C SER A 52 -26.20 23.47 12.08
N GLY A 53 -25.45 22.58 11.42
CA GLY A 53 -25.64 21.13 11.44
C GLY A 53 -25.68 20.56 12.84
N ASP A 54 -26.84 19.98 13.17
CA ASP A 54 -26.98 18.91 14.15
C ASP A 54 -28.23 18.07 13.78
N ASP A 55 -28.46 17.89 12.48
CA ASP A 55 -29.47 16.94 11.99
C ASP A 55 -28.85 15.54 12.05
N GLY A 56 -28.67 15.04 13.28
CA GLY A 56 -28.18 13.70 13.54
C GLY A 56 -29.11 12.66 12.91
N GLY A 57 -28.55 11.77 12.10
CA GLY A 57 -29.28 10.73 11.38
C GLY A 57 -28.35 9.93 10.47
N PRO A 58 -28.79 8.76 9.95
CA PRO A 58 -27.97 7.98 9.04
C PRO A 58 -27.81 8.71 7.70
N ALA A 59 -26.59 8.79 7.20
CA ALA A 59 -26.32 9.16 5.81
C ALA A 59 -26.61 7.98 4.89
N THR A 60 -26.95 8.26 3.64
CA THR A 60 -27.21 7.25 2.60
C THR A 60 -26.16 7.29 1.50
N MET A 61 -26.13 6.27 0.63
CA MET A 61 -25.30 6.31 -0.58
C MET A 61 -25.61 7.54 -1.46
N ASP A 62 -26.87 7.98 -1.52
CA ASP A 62 -27.24 9.22 -2.22
C ASP A 62 -26.58 10.47 -1.62
N ASP A 63 -26.42 10.54 -0.29
CA ASP A 63 -25.72 11.64 0.37
C ASP A 63 -24.23 11.65 -0.05
N LEU A 64 -23.61 10.46 -0.18
CA LEU A 64 -22.21 10.32 -0.66
C LEU A 64 -22.08 10.71 -2.14
N LEU A 65 -22.98 10.22 -3.00
CA LEU A 65 -22.98 10.50 -4.45
C LEU A 65 -23.26 11.97 -4.80
N MET A 66 -23.86 12.73 -3.88
CA MET A 66 -24.10 14.17 -4.05
C MET A 66 -23.05 15.04 -3.35
N SER A 67 -22.02 14.43 -2.76
CA SER A 67 -20.97 15.15 -2.05
C SER A 67 -20.18 16.07 -2.97
N GLN A 68 -19.85 17.25 -2.46
CA GLN A 68 -19.02 18.24 -3.15
C GLN A 68 -17.86 18.66 -2.28
N SER A 69 -16.72 18.94 -2.93
CA SER A 69 -15.49 19.33 -2.26
C SER A 69 -14.76 20.40 -3.06
N TYR A 70 -14.10 21.30 -2.35
CA TYR A 70 -13.35 22.42 -2.92
C TYR A 70 -11.99 22.54 -2.23
N ARG A 71 -10.92 22.40 -3.02
CA ARG A 71 -9.53 22.46 -2.55
C ARG A 71 -8.91 23.85 -2.60
N THR A 72 -7.85 24.04 -1.82
CA THR A 72 -7.09 25.30 -1.68
C THR A 72 -6.14 25.64 -2.86
N GLN A 73 -6.10 24.83 -3.93
CA GLN A 73 -5.26 24.95 -5.15
C GLN A 73 -3.74 24.67 -5.03
N ALA A 74 -3.27 23.85 -4.07
CA ALA A 74 -1.83 23.74 -3.81
C ALA A 74 -1.02 22.60 -4.48
N GLU A 75 -1.63 21.61 -5.16
CA GLU A 75 -0.94 20.30 -5.28
C GLU A 75 -0.63 19.77 -6.69
N GLN A 76 -1.06 20.44 -7.76
CA GLN A 76 -1.04 19.85 -9.11
C GLN A 76 0.35 19.50 -9.69
N ASP A 77 1.45 19.74 -8.97
CA ASP A 77 2.81 19.38 -9.39
C ASP A 77 3.71 18.96 -8.21
N GLY A 78 3.17 18.29 -7.18
CA GLY A 78 3.91 17.96 -5.96
C GLY A 78 4.51 16.55 -5.88
N SER A 79 5.06 16.24 -4.70
CA SER A 79 5.22 14.89 -4.16
C SER A 79 4.85 14.93 -2.68
N VAL A 80 4.05 13.97 -2.23
CA VAL A 80 3.70 13.80 -0.81
C VAL A 80 4.64 12.77 -0.21
N VAL A 81 5.30 13.14 0.87
CA VAL A 81 6.15 12.23 1.65
C VAL A 81 5.60 12.16 3.06
N VAL A 82 5.31 10.96 3.54
CA VAL A 82 4.81 10.70 4.88
C VAL A 82 5.86 9.99 5.72
N SER A 83 5.86 10.25 7.04
CA SER A 83 6.67 9.49 7.98
C SER A 83 6.19 8.04 8.09
N ASP A 84 7.12 7.09 8.25
CA ASP A 84 6.83 5.70 8.60
C ASP A 84 6.62 5.47 10.11
N ASP A 85 6.76 6.52 10.93
CA ASP A 85 6.58 6.45 12.39
C ASP A 85 5.16 6.01 12.81
N ASP A 86 4.15 6.34 11.99
CA ASP A 86 2.77 5.93 12.22
C ASP A 86 2.05 5.67 10.88
N PRO A 87 1.44 4.48 10.68
CA PRO A 87 0.83 4.09 9.42
C PRO A 87 -0.38 4.97 9.03
N PHE A 88 -1.01 5.66 9.99
CA PHE A 88 -2.13 6.55 9.70
C PHE A 88 -1.73 7.78 8.88
N PHE A 89 -0.45 8.15 8.82
CA PHE A 89 0.00 9.24 7.95
C PHE A 89 -0.19 8.92 6.47
N ALA A 90 0.10 7.68 6.04
CA ALA A 90 -0.16 7.25 4.67
C ALA A 90 -1.67 7.17 4.37
N ILE A 91 -2.45 6.69 5.33
CA ILE A 91 -3.93 6.64 5.23
C ILE A 91 -4.49 8.04 5.00
N MET A 92 -4.17 9.02 5.87
CA MET A 92 -4.72 10.38 5.73
C MET A 92 -4.17 11.14 4.51
N ALA A 93 -2.96 10.80 4.06
CA ALA A 93 -2.35 11.37 2.87
C ALA A 93 -2.89 10.78 1.56
N THR A 94 -3.59 9.65 1.60
CA THR A 94 -4.16 9.00 0.41
C THR A 94 -5.08 9.94 -0.39
N PRO A 95 -6.13 10.56 0.20
CA PRO A 95 -6.96 11.53 -0.52
C PRO A 95 -6.20 12.80 -0.88
N VAL A 96 -5.16 13.18 -0.14
CA VAL A 96 -4.29 14.31 -0.50
C VAL A 96 -3.58 14.01 -1.82
N ALA A 97 -2.95 12.84 -1.89
CA ALA A 97 -2.12 12.44 -3.02
C ALA A 97 -2.91 12.02 -4.26
N VAL A 98 -4.08 11.40 -4.09
CA VAL A 98 -4.97 10.98 -5.20
C VAL A 98 -6.40 11.37 -4.88
N HIS A 99 -7.04 12.11 -5.77
CA HIS A 99 -8.44 12.47 -5.68
C HIS A 99 -9.06 12.64 -7.07
N TYR A 100 -10.38 12.75 -7.11
CA TYR A 100 -11.16 12.86 -8.34
C TYR A 100 -11.93 14.18 -8.34
N GLU A 101 -11.87 14.90 -9.45
CA GLU A 101 -12.70 16.09 -9.66
C GLU A 101 -14.16 15.70 -9.95
N GLU A 102 -15.10 16.65 -9.86
CA GLU A 102 -16.52 16.44 -10.19
C GLU A 102 -16.74 15.90 -11.63
N THR A 103 -15.77 16.07 -12.53
CA THR A 103 -15.77 15.55 -13.90
C THR A 103 -15.45 14.06 -13.99
N GLY A 104 -14.99 13.45 -12.89
CA GLY A 104 -14.41 12.11 -12.85
C GLY A 104 -12.94 12.07 -13.29
N GLU A 105 -12.31 13.22 -13.55
CA GLU A 105 -10.88 13.30 -13.85
C GLU A 105 -10.05 13.08 -12.57
N MET A 106 -9.07 12.19 -12.66
CA MET A 106 -8.16 11.89 -11.56
C MET A 106 -7.03 12.91 -11.51
N LEU A 107 -6.75 13.42 -10.31
CA LEU A 107 -5.54 14.16 -9.99
C LEU A 107 -4.68 13.33 -9.04
N ALA A 108 -3.44 13.09 -9.42
CA ALA A 108 -2.53 12.23 -8.68
C ALA A 108 -1.12 12.84 -8.57
N THR A 109 -0.53 12.73 -7.39
CA THR A 109 0.86 13.04 -7.09
C THR A 109 1.51 11.85 -6.38
N PRO A 110 2.82 11.59 -6.57
CA PRO A 110 3.49 10.49 -5.88
C PRO A 110 3.35 10.59 -4.36
N LEU A 111 2.86 9.52 -3.73
CA LEU A 111 2.93 9.31 -2.29
C LEU A 111 4.13 8.40 -1.97
N LEU A 112 5.03 8.87 -1.12
CA LEU A 112 6.22 8.15 -0.67
C LEU A 112 6.18 8.01 0.85
N VAL A 113 6.68 6.88 1.36
CA VAL A 113 6.88 6.64 2.78
C VAL A 113 8.38 6.71 3.07
N ALA A 114 8.76 7.40 4.15
CA ALA A 114 10.14 7.52 4.57
C ALA A 114 10.26 7.70 6.08
N GLY A 115 11.27 7.10 6.69
CA GLY A 115 11.55 7.37 8.10
C GLY A 115 12.35 8.63 8.38
N ASP A 116 12.73 8.75 9.65
CA ASP A 116 13.58 9.80 10.20
C ASP A 116 14.94 9.94 9.47
N THR A 117 15.42 8.84 8.89
CA THR A 117 16.57 8.77 8.00
C THR A 117 16.13 8.24 6.62
N PRO A 118 15.61 9.12 5.74
CA PRO A 118 15.08 8.69 4.45
C PRO A 118 16.10 7.91 3.63
N SER A 119 15.65 6.79 3.07
CA SER A 119 16.49 5.89 2.28
C SER A 119 17.06 6.57 1.04
N ILE A 120 18.16 6.03 0.51
CA ILE A 120 18.75 6.52 -0.74
C ILE A 120 17.78 6.40 -1.92
N THR A 121 16.87 5.42 -1.89
CA THR A 121 15.85 5.21 -2.92
C THR A 121 14.84 6.34 -2.95
N VAL A 122 14.30 6.75 -1.79
CA VAL A 122 13.38 7.91 -1.69
C VAL A 122 14.06 9.18 -2.20
N LYS A 123 15.30 9.42 -1.78
CA LYS A 123 16.09 10.60 -2.21
C LYS A 123 16.31 10.59 -3.73
N ARG A 124 16.67 9.44 -4.31
CA ARG A 124 16.87 9.28 -5.75
C ARG A 124 15.57 9.49 -6.53
N PHE A 125 14.44 8.98 -6.03
CA PHE A 125 13.14 9.23 -6.64
C PHE A 125 12.86 10.74 -6.70
N LEU A 126 12.92 11.43 -5.56
CA LEU A 126 12.64 12.87 -5.49
C LEU A 126 13.57 13.69 -6.40
N GLN A 127 14.85 13.30 -6.49
CA GLN A 127 15.81 13.94 -7.41
C GLN A 127 15.54 13.65 -8.88
N ALA A 128 15.08 12.44 -9.21
CA ALA A 128 14.84 12.02 -10.60
C ALA A 128 13.57 12.67 -11.18
N TYR A 129 12.49 12.73 -10.39
CA TYR A 129 11.23 13.32 -10.82
C TYR A 129 11.18 14.83 -10.58
N ASN A 130 11.93 15.35 -9.60
CA ASN A 130 12.20 16.76 -9.34
C ASN A 130 10.95 17.66 -9.43
N HIS A 131 9.90 17.25 -8.73
CA HIS A 131 8.67 18.02 -8.62
C HIS A 131 8.93 19.38 -7.92
N PRO A 132 8.29 20.47 -8.36
CA PRO A 132 8.49 21.81 -7.80
C PRO A 132 8.07 21.92 -6.34
N THR A 133 7.20 21.02 -5.86
CA THR A 133 6.77 21.00 -4.46
C THR A 133 6.94 19.65 -3.80
N THR A 134 7.35 19.67 -2.53
CA THR A 134 7.39 18.48 -1.67
C THR A 134 6.66 18.79 -0.38
N ILE A 135 5.61 18.02 -0.12
CA ILE A 135 4.76 18.10 1.06
C ILE A 135 5.23 17.01 2.00
N ALA A 136 5.61 17.39 3.21
CA ALA A 136 6.04 16.46 4.25
C ALA A 136 4.96 16.36 5.33
N ILE A 137 4.47 15.15 5.64
CA ILE A 137 3.51 14.90 6.72
C ILE A 137 4.16 13.97 7.75
N GLY A 138 4.17 14.39 9.01
CA GLY A 138 4.88 13.67 10.08
C GLY A 138 6.36 14.04 10.19
N ALA A 139 7.06 13.37 11.11
CA ALA A 139 8.47 13.65 11.40
C ALA A 139 9.38 13.04 10.33
N LEU A 140 9.93 13.88 9.46
CA LEU A 140 10.77 13.44 8.33
C LEU A 140 12.16 14.05 8.37
N GLY A 141 13.16 13.21 8.11
CA GLY A 141 14.55 13.64 7.93
C GLY A 141 14.80 14.51 6.69
N ASP A 142 16.07 14.68 6.37
CA ASP A 142 16.50 15.36 5.16
C ASP A 142 16.21 14.51 3.91
N LEU A 143 15.32 15.01 3.04
CA LEU A 143 14.93 14.40 1.78
C LEU A 143 15.87 14.73 0.61
N SER A 144 16.89 15.57 0.85
CA SER A 144 17.85 16.00 -0.18
C SER A 144 17.21 16.74 -1.37
N VAL A 145 16.02 17.30 -1.16
CA VAL A 145 15.30 18.25 -2.02
C VAL A 145 14.66 19.34 -1.15
N PRO A 146 14.46 20.57 -1.64
CA PRO A 146 13.77 21.61 -0.88
C PRO A 146 12.32 21.21 -0.57
N LYS A 147 11.94 21.18 0.72
CA LYS A 147 10.54 21.00 1.14
C LYS A 147 9.77 22.29 0.91
N SER A 148 8.54 22.20 0.39
CA SER A 148 7.66 23.36 0.23
C SER A 148 7.01 23.76 1.54
N PHE A 149 6.58 22.77 2.34
CA PHE A 149 6.20 22.94 3.75
C PHE A 149 6.11 21.58 4.44
N THR A 150 5.96 21.58 5.76
CA THR A 150 5.85 20.39 6.60
C THR A 150 4.65 20.53 7.51
N ILE A 151 3.81 19.50 7.57
CA ILE A 151 2.70 19.37 8.51
C ILE A 151 3.12 18.33 9.55
N LEU A 152 3.39 18.79 10.75
CA LEU A 152 3.71 17.95 11.89
C LEU A 152 3.16 18.65 13.12
N GLU A 153 2.15 18.05 13.73
CA GLU A 153 1.60 18.50 15.01
C GLU A 153 2.02 17.56 16.14
N GLU A 154 1.47 17.81 17.32
CA GLU A 154 1.75 17.05 18.55
C GLU A 154 1.37 15.57 18.51
N ASP A 155 0.34 15.21 17.72
CA ASP A 155 -0.11 13.84 17.53
C ASP A 155 -0.75 13.64 16.14
N VAL A 156 -1.10 12.39 15.83
CA VAL A 156 -1.73 11.97 14.56
C VAL A 156 -3.07 12.67 14.35
N LYS A 157 -3.87 12.83 15.41
CA LYS A 157 -5.17 13.52 15.34
C LYS A 157 -5.02 14.97 14.91
N HIS A 158 -4.19 15.75 15.60
CA HIS A 158 -3.96 17.14 15.26
C HIS A 158 -3.31 17.28 13.88
N THR A 159 -2.39 16.36 13.52
CA THR A 159 -1.81 16.32 12.17
C THR A 159 -2.91 16.12 11.11
N SER A 160 -3.86 15.20 11.32
CA SER A 160 -4.97 14.96 10.38
C SER A 160 -5.91 16.16 10.25
N LEU A 161 -6.15 16.91 11.34
CA LEU A 161 -6.93 18.15 11.31
C LEU A 161 -6.20 19.25 10.50
N THR A 162 -4.89 19.44 10.74
CA THR A 162 -4.08 20.41 9.99
C THR A 162 -3.99 20.02 8.51
N VAL A 163 -3.89 18.73 8.18
CA VAL A 163 -3.97 18.23 6.79
C VAL A 163 -5.30 18.63 6.17
N ALA A 164 -6.43 18.39 6.85
CA ALA A 164 -7.75 18.75 6.35
C ALA A 164 -7.89 20.26 6.07
N GLU A 165 -7.46 21.10 7.01
CA GLU A 165 -7.51 22.57 6.86
C GLU A 165 -6.54 23.12 5.81
N THR A 166 -5.46 22.38 5.53
CA THR A 166 -4.46 22.80 4.53
C THR A 166 -4.95 22.56 3.11
N PHE A 167 -5.57 21.41 2.84
CA PHE A 167 -5.89 20.99 1.46
C PHE A 167 -7.34 21.27 1.05
N TRP A 168 -8.26 21.37 2.01
CA TRP A 168 -9.66 21.65 1.74
C TRP A 168 -10.07 23.05 2.19
N THR A 169 -10.72 23.80 1.29
CA THR A 169 -11.40 25.06 1.64
C THR A 169 -12.80 24.78 2.19
N SER A 170 -13.47 23.79 1.61
CA SER A 170 -14.76 23.28 2.10
C SER A 170 -15.03 21.90 1.53
N CYS A 171 -15.73 21.04 2.26
CA CYS A 171 -16.15 19.72 1.81
C CYS A 171 -17.45 19.30 2.50
N ASP A 172 -18.32 18.59 1.79
CA ASP A 172 -19.60 18.11 2.32
C ASP A 172 -19.43 16.86 3.21
N GLY A 173 -18.35 16.11 3.02
CA GLY A 173 -18.03 14.91 3.79
C GLY A 173 -16.66 14.97 4.47
N ALA A 174 -16.47 14.11 5.46
CA ALA A 174 -15.18 13.73 6.01
C ALA A 174 -15.22 12.25 6.41
N MET A 175 -14.09 11.55 6.37
CA MET A 175 -13.97 10.20 6.91
C MET A 175 -13.40 10.25 8.32
N ILE A 176 -14.03 9.58 9.29
CA ILE A 176 -13.58 9.50 10.68
C ILE A 176 -13.03 8.11 10.93
N VAL A 177 -11.75 8.04 11.30
CA VAL A 177 -11.03 6.80 11.56
C VAL A 177 -10.52 6.79 13.01
N PRO A 178 -10.88 5.81 13.85
CA PRO A 178 -10.34 5.72 15.20
C PRO A 178 -8.85 5.32 15.15
N GLN A 179 -8.04 5.85 16.07
CA GLN A 179 -6.61 5.56 16.12
C GLN A 179 -6.36 4.25 16.88
N THR A 180 -6.99 3.17 16.42
CA THR A 180 -6.86 1.83 16.99
C THR A 180 -6.45 0.83 15.91
N LYS A 181 -6.04 -0.38 16.33
CA LYS A 181 -5.71 -1.47 15.39
C LYS A 181 -6.91 -1.83 14.52
N GLU A 182 -8.09 -1.97 15.11
CA GLU A 182 -9.32 -2.28 14.38
C GLU A 182 -9.73 -1.13 13.44
N GLY A 183 -9.45 0.11 13.85
CA GLY A 183 -9.62 1.31 13.01
C GLY A 183 -8.72 1.25 11.78
N TYR A 184 -7.44 0.95 11.97
CA TYR A 184 -6.48 0.76 10.88
C TYR A 184 -6.91 -0.38 9.95
N ASP A 185 -7.35 -1.51 10.50
CA ASP A 185 -7.74 -2.70 9.72
C ASP A 185 -8.83 -2.39 8.69
N LEU A 186 -9.88 -1.67 9.12
CA LEU A 186 -10.94 -1.25 8.22
C LEU A 186 -10.54 -0.04 7.36
N ALA A 187 -9.70 0.87 7.86
CA ALA A 187 -9.28 2.05 7.11
C ALA A 187 -8.42 1.71 5.89
N VAL A 188 -7.57 0.68 5.97
CA VAL A 188 -6.83 0.17 4.79
C VAL A 188 -7.80 -0.25 3.68
N ALA A 189 -8.97 -0.80 4.02
CA ALA A 189 -9.97 -1.17 3.03
C ALA A 189 -10.81 0.02 2.53
N ALA A 190 -11.14 0.96 3.42
CA ALA A 190 -12.13 2.01 3.18
C ALA A 190 -11.54 3.33 2.66
N ALA A 191 -10.27 3.62 2.94
CA ALA A 191 -9.63 4.89 2.59
C ALA A 191 -9.67 5.29 1.10
N PRO A 192 -9.68 4.35 0.11
CA PRO A 192 -9.91 4.74 -1.29
C PRO A 192 -11.20 5.53 -1.50
N LEU A 193 -12.26 5.25 -0.71
CA LEU A 193 -13.51 6.00 -0.78
C LEU A 193 -13.31 7.50 -0.51
N ALA A 194 -12.38 7.85 0.38
CA ALA A 194 -12.08 9.25 0.67
C ALA A 194 -11.46 9.96 -0.55
N SER A 195 -10.61 9.26 -1.31
CA SER A 195 -10.07 9.76 -2.58
C SER A 195 -11.17 9.94 -3.64
N TYR A 196 -12.08 8.98 -3.76
CA TYR A 196 -13.17 9.05 -4.74
C TYR A 196 -14.20 10.14 -4.43
N LEU A 197 -14.42 10.45 -3.15
CA LEU A 197 -15.29 11.52 -2.68
C LEU A 197 -14.59 12.89 -2.58
N ASP A 198 -13.27 12.95 -2.76
CA ASP A 198 -12.43 14.11 -2.47
C ASP A 198 -12.66 14.70 -1.06
N ILE A 199 -12.68 13.85 -0.03
CA ILE A 199 -12.90 14.25 1.37
C ILE A 199 -11.67 13.98 2.25
N PRO A 200 -11.44 14.80 3.30
CA PRO A 200 -10.37 14.55 4.25
C PRO A 200 -10.64 13.31 5.11
N ILE A 201 -9.56 12.65 5.54
CA ILE A 201 -9.58 11.63 6.59
C ILE A 201 -9.10 12.26 7.89
N ILE A 202 -9.94 12.21 8.92
CA ILE A 202 -9.64 12.67 10.27
C ILE A 202 -9.44 11.44 11.15
N VAL A 203 -8.27 11.35 11.77
CA VAL A 203 -7.91 10.24 12.64
C VAL A 203 -8.20 10.66 14.09
N THR A 204 -9.24 10.11 14.70
CA THR A 204 -9.65 10.48 16.06
C THR A 204 -10.58 9.44 16.67
N ASP A 205 -10.45 9.20 17.97
CA ASP A 205 -11.35 8.32 18.73
C ASP A 205 -12.63 9.03 19.20
N GLU A 206 -12.65 10.37 19.15
CA GLU A 206 -13.79 11.17 19.61
C GLU A 206 -13.98 12.47 18.81
N ILE A 207 -15.23 12.94 18.79
CA ILE A 207 -15.63 14.21 18.17
C ILE A 207 -15.63 15.31 19.25
N CYS A 208 -14.42 15.71 19.66
CA CYS A 208 -14.21 16.79 20.64
C CYS A 208 -14.43 18.18 20.01
N SER A 209 -14.34 19.25 20.81
CA SER A 209 -14.60 20.62 20.31
C SER A 209 -13.67 21.02 19.16
N GLY A 210 -12.39 20.67 19.22
CA GLY A 210 -11.45 20.96 18.13
C GLY A 210 -11.84 20.28 16.82
N VAL A 211 -12.21 19.00 16.89
CA VAL A 211 -12.70 18.25 15.71
C VAL A 211 -13.98 18.87 15.16
N LYS A 212 -14.94 19.24 16.02
CA LYS A 212 -16.18 19.91 15.59
C LYS A 212 -15.92 21.26 14.93
N ASP A 213 -14.98 22.03 15.46
CA ASP A 213 -14.64 23.34 14.93
C ASP A 213 -14.01 23.22 13.53
N THR A 214 -13.10 22.27 13.32
CA THR A 214 -12.53 21.98 11.99
C THR A 214 -13.59 21.49 11.01
N LEU A 215 -14.38 20.46 11.37
CA LEU A 215 -15.43 19.92 10.51
C LEU A 215 -16.50 20.96 10.17
N GLY A 216 -16.91 21.77 11.15
CA GLY A 216 -17.85 22.87 10.96
C GLY A 216 -17.30 23.99 10.07
N SER A 217 -16.01 24.30 10.18
CA SER A 217 -15.34 25.31 9.34
C SER A 217 -15.21 24.87 7.88
N LEU A 218 -14.98 23.58 7.65
CA LEU A 218 -14.98 22.98 6.31
C LEU A 218 -16.39 22.82 5.73
N GLY A 219 -17.44 22.98 6.54
CA GLY A 219 -18.83 22.86 6.08
C GLY A 219 -19.33 21.42 5.95
N VAL A 220 -18.71 20.48 6.66
CA VAL A 220 -19.06 19.06 6.64
C VAL A 220 -20.53 18.85 7.03
N LYS A 221 -21.24 18.05 6.23
CA LYS A 221 -22.66 17.71 6.40
C LYS A 221 -22.85 16.25 6.81
N TYR A 222 -21.94 15.37 6.40
CA TYR A 222 -21.95 13.96 6.74
C TYR A 222 -20.55 13.44 7.04
N THR A 223 -20.47 12.32 7.74
CA THR A 223 -19.22 11.62 8.02
C THR A 223 -19.31 10.15 7.65
N VAL A 224 -18.27 9.64 6.97
CA VAL A 224 -18.06 8.21 6.80
C VAL A 224 -17.30 7.71 8.03
N CYS A 225 -17.97 6.95 8.89
CA CYS A 225 -17.43 6.51 10.16
C CYS A 225 -16.89 5.08 10.03
N ILE A 226 -15.60 4.89 10.31
CA ILE A 226 -15.00 3.57 10.33
C ILE A 226 -15.30 2.89 11.67
N GLY A 227 -15.89 1.70 11.60
CA GLY A 227 -16.41 0.96 12.75
C GLY A 227 -17.60 1.66 13.40
N ASP A 228 -17.66 1.60 14.73
CA ASP A 228 -18.69 2.25 15.56
C ASP A 228 -18.25 3.60 16.13
N THR A 229 -17.23 4.22 15.52
CA THR A 229 -16.74 5.55 15.92
C THR A 229 -17.83 6.60 15.72
N ALA A 230 -17.95 7.54 16.67
CA ALA A 230 -18.91 8.63 16.56
C ALA A 230 -18.52 9.60 15.43
N GLY A 231 -19.52 10.14 14.74
CA GLY A 231 -19.34 11.06 13.63
C GLY A 231 -19.83 12.48 13.90
N TYR A 232 -19.89 13.26 12.82
CA TYR A 232 -20.40 14.63 12.79
C TYR A 232 -21.42 14.76 11.65
N GLY A 233 -22.54 15.45 11.92
CA GLY A 233 -23.64 15.56 10.98
C GLY A 233 -24.37 14.22 10.79
N LYS A 234 -24.64 13.85 9.54
CA LYS A 234 -25.17 12.51 9.22
C LYS A 234 -24.06 11.47 9.22
N GLU A 235 -24.35 10.25 9.66
CA GLU A 235 -23.33 9.20 9.82
C GLU A 235 -23.55 8.04 8.83
N PHE A 236 -22.53 7.71 8.03
CA PHE A 236 -22.48 6.50 7.20
C PHE A 236 -21.42 5.56 7.78
N HIS A 237 -21.83 4.44 8.37
CA HIS A 237 -20.89 3.54 9.03
C HIS A 237 -20.43 2.42 8.11
N ILE A 238 -19.11 2.19 8.07
CA ILE A 238 -18.48 1.01 7.46
C ILE A 238 -17.91 0.16 8.59
N ARG A 239 -18.53 -0.99 8.85
CA ARG A 239 -18.18 -1.87 9.98
C ARG A 239 -17.44 -3.13 9.56
N THR A 240 -17.50 -3.49 8.29
CA THR A 240 -16.89 -4.70 7.76
C THR A 240 -16.10 -4.42 6.48
N LEU A 241 -15.15 -5.31 6.17
CA LEU A 241 -14.37 -5.24 4.93
C LEU A 241 -15.28 -5.35 3.70
N THR A 242 -16.28 -6.23 3.74
CA THR A 242 -17.27 -6.39 2.66
C THR A 242 -18.09 -5.11 2.46
N GLU A 243 -18.55 -4.47 3.54
CA GLU A 243 -19.25 -3.18 3.44
C GLU A 243 -18.37 -2.10 2.80
N ALA A 244 -17.07 -2.05 3.13
CA ALA A 244 -16.13 -1.12 2.51
C ALA A 244 -16.02 -1.37 0.99
N GLN A 245 -15.78 -2.63 0.61
CA GLN A 245 -15.65 -3.06 -0.78
C GLN A 245 -16.92 -2.78 -1.60
N ASP A 246 -18.08 -3.13 -1.07
CA ASP A 246 -19.35 -2.99 -1.77
C ASP A 246 -19.74 -1.51 -1.91
N THR A 247 -19.52 -0.70 -0.86
CA THR A 247 -19.75 0.75 -0.90
C THR A 247 -18.88 1.42 -1.97
N ILE A 248 -17.58 1.07 -2.02
CA ILE A 248 -16.66 1.62 -3.01
C ILE A 248 -17.06 1.17 -4.41
N ALA A 249 -17.36 -0.12 -4.61
CA ALA A 249 -17.76 -0.66 -5.91
C ALA A 249 -19.06 -0.01 -6.42
N GLU A 250 -20.04 0.21 -5.54
CA GLU A 250 -21.28 0.92 -5.87
C GLU A 250 -20.99 2.38 -6.27
N PHE A 251 -20.11 3.08 -5.55
CA PHE A 251 -19.71 4.44 -5.89
C PHE A 251 -19.01 4.51 -7.26
N ILE A 252 -18.06 3.62 -7.54
CA ILE A 252 -17.32 3.58 -8.81
C ILE A 252 -18.28 3.37 -9.99
N LYS A 253 -19.23 2.43 -9.85
CA LYS A 253 -20.18 2.06 -10.91
C LYS A 253 -21.32 3.06 -11.11
N SER A 254 -21.63 3.84 -10.07
CA SER A 254 -22.74 4.79 -10.11
C SER A 254 -22.50 5.85 -11.20
N PRO A 255 -23.50 6.16 -12.05
CA PRO A 255 -23.43 7.29 -12.98
C PRO A 255 -23.25 8.66 -12.31
N MET A 256 -23.56 8.75 -11.00
CA MET A 256 -23.34 9.94 -10.17
C MET A 256 -22.01 9.90 -9.40
N GLY A 257 -21.32 8.75 -9.39
CA GLY A 257 -19.97 8.60 -8.86
C GLY A 257 -18.95 8.68 -10.00
N LEU A 258 -18.14 7.64 -10.19
CA LEU A 258 -17.11 7.64 -11.24
C LEU A 258 -17.62 7.16 -12.62
N ALA A 259 -18.85 6.62 -12.69
CA ALA A 259 -19.45 6.07 -13.90
C ALA A 259 -18.54 5.08 -14.66
N GLY A 260 -17.77 4.28 -13.91
CA GLY A 260 -16.78 3.34 -14.43
C GLY A 260 -17.05 1.90 -13.99
N GLU A 261 -16.02 1.05 -14.12
CA GLU A 261 -15.99 -0.29 -13.55
C GLU A 261 -14.87 -0.36 -12.50
N VAL A 262 -14.88 -1.40 -11.67
CA VAL A 262 -13.76 -1.65 -10.76
C VAL A 262 -12.61 -2.22 -11.58
N GLU A 263 -11.53 -1.45 -11.72
CA GLU A 263 -10.41 -1.77 -12.62
C GLU A 263 -9.24 -2.46 -11.88
N TYR A 264 -9.23 -2.43 -10.55
CA TYR A 264 -8.14 -2.92 -9.73
C TYR A 264 -8.59 -3.55 -8.42
N LEU A 265 -7.88 -4.58 -8.00
CA LEU A 265 -8.05 -5.24 -6.73
C LEU A 265 -6.72 -5.31 -6.00
N THR A 266 -6.67 -4.86 -4.76
CA THR A 266 -5.46 -4.91 -3.95
C THR A 266 -5.61 -5.87 -2.81
N LEU A 267 -4.75 -6.89 -2.73
CA LEU A 267 -4.59 -7.75 -1.58
C LEU A 267 -3.60 -7.09 -0.61
N ALA A 268 -4.02 -6.90 0.63
CA ALA A 268 -3.20 -6.31 1.69
C ALA A 268 -3.46 -7.06 3.01
N ASN A 269 -2.67 -6.78 4.03
CA ASN A 269 -2.95 -7.31 5.36
C ASN A 269 -2.53 -6.31 6.44
N PRO A 270 -3.49 -5.70 7.15
CA PRO A 270 -3.21 -4.64 8.10
C PRO A 270 -2.64 -5.16 9.43
N GLN A 271 -2.35 -6.46 9.56
CA GLN A 271 -1.53 -7.01 10.65
C GLN A 271 -0.05 -6.65 10.51
N ASP A 272 0.36 -6.06 9.39
CA ASP A 272 1.73 -5.63 9.14
C ASP A 272 2.23 -4.45 10.00
N ILE A 273 1.38 -3.87 10.83
CA ILE A 273 1.77 -2.87 11.84
C ILE A 273 2.00 -3.48 13.22
N VAL A 274 1.75 -4.80 13.39
CA VAL A 274 1.99 -5.51 14.63
C VAL A 274 3.43 -6.01 14.63
N PRO A 275 4.35 -5.38 15.39
CA PRO A 275 5.74 -5.80 15.39
C PRO A 275 5.88 -7.18 16.03
N MET A 276 7.03 -7.81 15.75
CA MET A 276 7.46 -9.02 16.44
C MET A 276 7.51 -8.80 17.97
N ASP A 277 6.77 -9.63 18.72
CA ASP A 277 6.71 -9.57 20.19
C ASP A 277 7.72 -10.53 20.82
N VAL A 278 8.93 -10.00 21.04
CA VAL A 278 10.06 -10.73 21.63
C VAL A 278 9.93 -10.76 23.16
N THR A 279 9.81 -11.97 23.71
CA THR A 279 9.60 -12.21 25.14
C THR A 279 10.90 -12.53 25.89
N ASP A 280 11.86 -13.17 25.22
CA ASP A 280 13.18 -13.51 25.76
C ASP A 280 14.25 -13.40 24.64
N THR A 281 15.51 -13.15 24.98
CA THR A 281 16.63 -13.09 24.02
C THR A 281 17.91 -13.70 24.60
N ILE A 282 18.64 -14.43 23.75
CA ILE A 282 19.99 -14.96 24.02
C ILE A 282 20.93 -14.42 22.95
N ASP A 283 21.98 -13.71 23.37
CA ASP A 283 22.95 -13.11 22.46
C ASP A 283 24.23 -13.94 22.34
N PHE A 284 24.70 -14.10 21.10
CA PHE A 284 26.03 -14.61 20.77
C PHE A 284 26.76 -13.57 19.91
N SER A 285 28.00 -13.25 20.27
CA SER A 285 28.83 -12.31 19.52
C SER A 285 30.12 -12.97 19.08
N PHE A 286 30.41 -12.83 17.79
CA PHE A 286 31.57 -13.40 17.14
C PHE A 286 32.36 -12.33 16.39
N GLN A 287 33.67 -12.50 16.34
CA GLN A 287 34.57 -11.70 15.54
C GLN A 287 35.58 -12.64 14.90
N ASP A 288 35.65 -12.65 13.57
CA ASP A 288 36.56 -13.52 12.84
C ASP A 288 37.04 -12.86 11.53
N GLN A 289 37.92 -13.56 10.81
CA GLN A 289 38.37 -13.21 9.48
C GLN A 289 37.71 -14.11 8.44
N ILE A 290 37.13 -13.50 7.42
CA ILE A 290 36.55 -14.23 6.30
C ILE A 290 37.48 -14.11 5.07
N TYR A 291 37.74 -15.24 4.43
CA TYR A 291 38.61 -15.32 3.25
C TYR A 291 37.78 -15.40 1.98
N ALA A 292 38.28 -14.85 0.87
CA ALA A 292 37.65 -15.04 -0.42
C ALA A 292 37.72 -16.51 -0.83
N HIS A 293 36.54 -17.07 -1.07
CA HIS A 293 36.40 -18.42 -1.54
C HIS A 293 36.54 -18.48 -3.06
N GLY A 294 37.34 -19.44 -3.52
CA GLY A 294 37.55 -19.73 -4.93
C GLY A 294 36.56 -20.76 -5.48
N THR A 295 35.37 -20.92 -4.88
CA THR A 295 34.34 -21.77 -5.50
C THR A 295 34.14 -21.33 -6.93
N GLN A 296 34.43 -22.25 -7.84
CA GLN A 296 33.82 -22.19 -9.15
C GLN A 296 32.31 -22.26 -8.89
N ASP A 297 31.64 -21.12 -8.92
CA ASP A 297 30.22 -21.12 -9.29
C ASP A 297 30.18 -21.90 -10.63
N SER A 298 29.57 -23.08 -10.64
CA SER A 298 28.74 -23.41 -11.80
C SER A 298 27.91 -22.16 -12.05
N GLY A 299 28.05 -21.53 -13.22
CA GLY A 299 27.51 -20.20 -13.52
C GLY A 299 25.98 -20.13 -13.59
N VAL A 300 25.30 -20.77 -12.63
CA VAL A 300 23.87 -20.97 -12.48
C VAL A 300 23.53 -20.48 -11.08
N ALA A 301 22.68 -19.46 -10.99
CA ALA A 301 22.10 -19.02 -9.72
C ALA A 301 21.39 -20.20 -9.03
N GLY A 302 21.50 -20.32 -7.71
CA GLY A 302 20.85 -21.39 -6.94
C GLY A 302 21.63 -22.72 -6.87
N THR A 303 22.92 -22.76 -7.25
CA THR A 303 23.75 -23.95 -6.99
C THR A 303 24.50 -23.82 -5.67
N THR A 304 24.29 -24.76 -4.75
CA THR A 304 24.95 -24.81 -3.43
C THR A 304 26.47 -24.95 -3.61
N PRO A 305 27.28 -23.99 -3.14
CA PRO A 305 28.72 -24.11 -3.11
C PRO A 305 29.14 -25.32 -2.27
N ALA A 306 30.15 -26.08 -2.73
CA ALA A 306 30.69 -27.17 -1.91
C ALA A 306 31.31 -26.60 -0.61
N PRO A 307 31.15 -27.28 0.56
CA PRO A 307 31.72 -26.85 1.83
C PRO A 307 33.21 -26.53 1.72
N ALA A 308 33.57 -25.35 2.19
CA ALA A 308 34.93 -24.84 2.09
C ALA A 308 35.75 -25.22 3.34
N PRO A 309 36.99 -25.72 3.19
CA PRO A 309 37.86 -25.98 4.33
C PRO A 309 38.26 -24.71 5.13
N ASP A 310 38.02 -23.52 4.57
CA ASP A 310 38.34 -22.21 5.16
C ASP A 310 37.09 -21.39 5.55
N ALA A 311 35.89 -22.00 5.56
CA ALA A 311 34.69 -21.32 6.04
C ALA A 311 34.69 -21.18 7.57
N VAL A 312 34.07 -20.09 8.07
CA VAL A 312 34.00 -19.83 9.50
C VAL A 312 32.72 -20.40 10.07
N ASN A 313 32.84 -21.20 11.12
CA ASN A 313 31.74 -21.92 11.75
C ASN A 313 31.41 -21.35 13.13
N TYR A 314 30.17 -20.93 13.32
CA TYR A 314 29.61 -20.40 14.57
C TYR A 314 28.54 -21.33 15.11
N ARG A 315 28.44 -21.44 16.43
CA ARG A 315 27.48 -22.33 17.08
C ARG A 315 26.57 -21.51 17.99
N PHE A 316 25.28 -21.75 17.88
CA PHE A 316 24.27 -21.22 18.80
C PHE A 316 23.31 -22.35 19.18
N GLU A 317 22.46 -22.13 20.18
CA GLU A 317 21.52 -23.14 20.67
C GLU A 317 20.16 -22.48 20.93
N ILE A 318 19.11 -23.12 20.43
CA ILE A 318 17.71 -22.74 20.70
C ILE A 318 17.20 -23.60 21.86
N PRO A 319 16.71 -23.00 22.97
CA PRO A 319 16.18 -23.76 24.09
C PRO A 319 15.02 -24.69 23.71
N SER A 320 14.99 -25.88 24.30
CA SER A 320 13.98 -26.92 23.98
C SER A 320 12.53 -26.55 24.31
N ASP A 321 12.30 -25.51 25.11
CA ASP A 321 10.97 -25.04 25.48
C ASP A 321 10.50 -23.81 24.67
N TRP A 322 11.26 -23.41 23.65
CA TRP A 322 10.92 -22.28 22.78
C TRP A 322 10.20 -22.78 21.52
N GLU A 323 8.88 -22.61 21.52
CA GLU A 323 8.01 -23.01 20.39
C GLU A 323 8.13 -22.05 19.21
N TYR A 324 8.14 -20.74 19.48
CA TYR A 324 8.30 -19.70 18.47
C TYR A 324 9.62 -18.97 18.69
N THR A 325 10.48 -18.99 17.68
CA THR A 325 11.83 -18.43 17.76
C THR A 325 12.14 -17.65 16.50
N ASN A 326 12.64 -16.43 16.66
CA ASN A 326 13.35 -15.71 15.62
C ASN A 326 14.85 -15.75 15.92
N VAL A 327 15.68 -15.96 14.90
CA VAL A 327 17.11 -15.78 15.00
C VAL A 327 17.49 -14.57 14.16
N HIS A 328 17.83 -13.48 14.85
CA HIS A 328 18.26 -12.25 14.23
C HIS A 328 19.78 -12.25 14.04
N PHE A 329 20.24 -12.09 12.82
CA PHE A 329 21.64 -11.97 12.47
C PHE A 329 21.98 -10.53 12.13
N ASN A 330 22.97 -9.98 12.83
CA ASN A 330 23.56 -8.70 12.51
C ASN A 330 25.02 -8.94 12.06
N LEU A 331 25.24 -8.92 10.75
CA LEU A 331 26.56 -9.09 10.15
C LEU A 331 27.13 -7.73 9.77
N LYS A 332 28.35 -7.44 10.23
CA LYS A 332 29.05 -6.19 10.00
C LYS A 332 30.44 -6.43 9.43
N PHE A 333 30.75 -5.79 8.31
CA PHE A 333 32.04 -5.87 7.60
C PHE A 333 32.37 -4.53 6.95
N ARG A 334 33.61 -4.29 6.52
CA ARG A 334 33.98 -3.01 5.91
C ARG A 334 33.31 -2.83 4.54
N ALA A 335 32.70 -1.66 4.33
CA ALA A 335 32.13 -1.27 3.05
C ALA A 335 33.23 -0.96 2.03
N ASN A 336 33.03 -1.39 0.78
CA ASN A 336 34.03 -1.26 -0.28
C ASN A 336 33.34 -1.07 -1.64
N GLN A 337 33.48 0.13 -2.22
CA GLN A 337 32.86 0.52 -3.48
C GLN A 337 33.22 -0.43 -4.64
N MET A 338 34.46 -0.94 -4.67
CA MET A 338 34.89 -1.83 -5.76
C MET A 338 34.31 -3.24 -5.60
N ALA A 339 34.06 -3.68 -4.37
CA ALA A 339 33.35 -4.93 -4.10
C ALA A 339 31.88 -4.87 -4.55
N GLU A 340 31.26 -3.69 -4.53
CA GLU A 340 29.93 -3.46 -5.10
C GLU A 340 29.96 -3.52 -6.63
N GLU A 341 30.94 -2.87 -7.27
CA GLU A 341 31.09 -2.86 -8.73
C GLU A 341 31.40 -4.24 -9.32
N LEU A 342 32.10 -5.10 -8.57
CA LEU A 342 32.44 -6.47 -8.97
C LEU A 342 31.35 -7.50 -8.61
N GLY A 343 30.37 -7.10 -7.79
CA GLY A 343 29.29 -7.99 -7.37
C GLY A 343 29.73 -9.06 -6.38
N SER A 344 30.69 -8.74 -5.49
CA SER A 344 31.12 -9.59 -4.38
C SER A 344 29.94 -10.07 -3.55
N ARG A 345 30.06 -11.22 -2.87
CA ARG A 345 28.94 -11.82 -2.11
C ARG A 345 29.41 -12.40 -0.79
N ILE A 346 28.56 -12.38 0.22
CA ILE A 346 28.73 -13.14 1.45
C ILE A 346 27.59 -14.17 1.50
N TYR A 347 27.93 -15.40 1.82
CA TYR A 347 27.03 -16.54 1.92
C TYR A 347 26.94 -16.92 3.39
N VAL A 348 25.72 -17.06 3.90
CA VAL A 348 25.46 -17.58 5.25
C VAL A 348 24.69 -18.88 5.11
N PHE A 349 25.21 -19.94 5.68
CA PHE A 349 24.53 -21.22 5.79
C PHE A 349 24.20 -21.48 7.26
N VAL A 350 23.04 -22.03 7.56
CA VAL A 350 22.69 -22.51 8.91
C VAL A 350 22.20 -23.95 8.79
N SER A 351 22.65 -24.84 9.66
CA SER A 351 22.29 -26.26 9.68
C SER A 351 21.85 -26.66 11.09
N ASP A 352 20.87 -27.56 11.16
CA ASP A 352 20.50 -28.24 12.41
C ASP A 352 21.60 -29.22 12.83
N GLY A 353 21.98 -29.18 14.11
CA GLY A 353 22.86 -30.14 14.73
C GLY A 353 24.36 -29.92 14.56
N ASN A 354 25.10 -30.98 14.87
CA ASN A 354 26.56 -31.08 14.69
C ASN A 354 26.94 -31.71 13.35
N GLU A 355 25.97 -31.99 12.48
CA GLU A 355 26.24 -32.72 11.24
C GLU A 355 27.14 -31.89 10.32
N GLU A 356 28.15 -32.56 9.78
CA GLU A 356 29.03 -31.98 8.76
C GLU A 356 28.18 -31.43 7.61
N VAL A 357 28.68 -30.38 6.97
CA VAL A 357 28.16 -29.68 5.77
C VAL A 357 27.99 -30.61 4.53
N ASN A 358 28.04 -31.92 4.72
CA ASN A 358 27.72 -32.95 3.72
C ASN A 358 26.20 -33.24 3.63
N GLY A 359 25.37 -32.66 4.50
CA GLY A 359 23.90 -32.63 4.40
C GLY A 359 23.38 -31.29 3.86
N ALA A 360 22.11 -31.23 3.44
CA ALA A 360 21.48 -29.98 3.03
C ALA A 360 21.33 -29.06 4.25
N PRO A 361 21.81 -27.80 4.20
CA PRO A 361 21.67 -26.87 5.31
C PRO A 361 20.20 -26.53 5.56
N ALA A 362 19.86 -26.20 6.81
CA ALA A 362 18.54 -25.69 7.20
C ALA A 362 18.30 -24.24 6.67
N LEU A 363 19.34 -23.54 6.23
CA LEU A 363 19.28 -22.21 5.60
C LEU A 363 20.50 -22.00 4.70
N GLU A 364 20.31 -21.35 3.56
CA GLU A 364 21.38 -20.80 2.70
C GLU A 364 20.96 -19.39 2.27
N VAL A 365 21.53 -18.34 2.84
CA VAL A 365 21.25 -16.94 2.44
C VAL A 365 22.41 -16.36 1.65
N PHE A 366 22.08 -15.74 0.53
CA PHE A 366 23.03 -15.00 -0.31
C PHE A 366 22.90 -13.51 -0.08
N PHE A 367 23.97 -12.88 0.42
CA PHE A 367 24.07 -11.44 0.47
C PHE A 367 24.96 -10.96 -0.67
N GLY A 368 24.39 -10.27 -1.65
CA GLY A 368 25.18 -9.42 -2.52
C GLY A 368 25.81 -8.29 -1.68
N THR A 369 27.07 -7.94 -1.92
CA THR A 369 27.69 -6.76 -1.30
C THR A 369 26.91 -5.45 -1.45
N PRO A 370 26.00 -5.20 -2.43
CA PRO A 370 25.14 -4.01 -2.37
C PRO A 370 24.02 -4.07 -1.32
N ALA A 371 23.71 -5.23 -0.72
CA ALA A 371 22.70 -5.34 0.34
C ALA A 371 23.23 -4.85 1.71
N GLY A 372 22.36 -4.24 2.53
CA GLY A 372 22.70 -3.72 3.85
C GLY A 372 22.92 -2.20 3.91
N ARG A 373 22.79 -1.65 5.12
CA ARG A 373 22.98 -0.21 5.40
C ARG A 373 24.46 0.13 5.56
N ILE A 374 24.81 1.38 5.28
CA ILE A 374 26.18 1.89 5.47
C ILE A 374 26.24 2.65 6.81
N GLU A 375 27.11 2.20 7.70
CA GLU A 375 27.43 2.84 8.99
C GLU A 375 28.91 3.24 9.03
N GLY A 376 29.21 4.47 8.61
CA GLY A 376 30.59 4.95 8.53
C GLY A 376 31.39 4.18 7.47
N GLU A 377 32.46 3.49 7.88
CA GLU A 377 33.23 2.62 6.98
C GLU A 377 32.67 1.19 6.85
N TYR A 378 31.58 0.88 7.57
CA TYR A 378 31.03 -0.48 7.64
C TYR A 378 29.75 -0.61 6.83
N ARG A 379 29.55 -1.82 6.32
CA ARG A 379 28.29 -2.33 5.82
C ARG A 379 27.70 -3.22 6.90
N VAL A 380 26.42 -3.02 7.20
CA VAL A 380 25.69 -3.79 8.20
C VAL A 380 24.46 -4.41 7.54
N VAL A 381 24.37 -5.72 7.68
CA VAL A 381 23.29 -6.55 7.14
C VAL A 381 22.54 -7.13 8.32
N ASP A 382 21.24 -6.88 8.36
CA ASP A 382 20.33 -7.54 9.29
C ASP A 382 19.54 -8.61 8.53
N PHE A 383 19.28 -9.73 9.18
CA PHE A 383 18.43 -10.78 8.65
C PHE A 383 17.71 -11.49 9.80
N ASP A 384 16.42 -11.72 9.63
CA ASP A 384 15.58 -12.44 10.59
C ASP A 384 15.20 -13.82 10.04
N LEU A 385 15.35 -14.84 10.88
CA LEU A 385 15.07 -16.23 10.56
C LEU A 385 14.11 -16.84 11.58
N ALA A 386 12.88 -17.12 11.16
CA ALA A 386 11.95 -17.92 11.98
C ALA A 386 12.42 -19.38 12.07
N LEU A 387 12.80 -19.82 13.27
CA LEU A 387 13.12 -21.21 13.62
C LEU A 387 12.13 -21.74 14.67
N ASN A 388 10.85 -21.77 14.30
CA ASN A 388 9.78 -22.26 15.18
C ASN A 388 9.85 -23.79 15.31
N ASN A 389 9.73 -24.31 16.54
CA ASN A 389 9.86 -25.73 16.88
C ASN A 389 11.20 -26.38 16.49
N ASP A 390 12.16 -25.62 15.99
CA ASP A 390 13.51 -26.08 15.67
C ASP A 390 14.42 -25.73 16.86
N THR A 391 14.61 -26.72 17.74
CA THR A 391 15.29 -26.55 19.04
C THR A 391 16.55 -27.39 19.12
N GLY A 392 17.49 -26.99 19.96
CA GLY A 392 18.78 -27.66 20.13
C GLY A 392 19.93 -26.88 19.47
N PRO A 393 21.07 -27.54 19.23
CA PRO A 393 22.26 -26.88 18.72
C PRO A 393 22.18 -26.65 17.21
N HIS A 394 22.54 -25.45 16.78
CA HIS A 394 22.64 -25.06 15.38
C HIS A 394 24.07 -24.67 15.01
N LEU A 395 24.45 -24.95 13.77
CA LEU A 395 25.72 -24.57 13.18
C LEU A 395 25.48 -23.53 12.08
N MET A 396 26.09 -22.36 12.20
CA MET A 396 26.13 -21.37 11.13
C MET A 396 27.50 -21.39 10.47
N GLU A 397 27.54 -21.50 9.15
CA GLU A 397 28.73 -21.30 8.33
C GLU A 397 28.65 -19.96 7.59
N LEU A 398 29.72 -19.16 7.66
CA LEU A 398 29.87 -17.93 6.90
C LEU A 398 30.98 -18.11 5.86
N SER A 399 30.66 -17.93 4.58
CA SER A 399 31.62 -17.92 3.49
C SER A 399 31.41 -16.70 2.59
N ALA A 400 32.36 -16.38 1.72
CA ALA A 400 32.25 -15.18 0.90
C ALA A 400 33.06 -15.28 -0.38
N ARG A 401 32.59 -14.58 -1.41
CA ARG A 401 33.19 -14.48 -2.72
C ARG A 401 33.66 -13.04 -2.96
N GLU A 402 34.90 -12.91 -3.40
CA GLU A 402 35.54 -11.64 -3.82
C GLU A 402 35.61 -10.57 -2.72
N ILE A 403 36.26 -10.88 -1.60
CA ILE A 403 36.48 -9.93 -0.49
C ILE A 403 37.75 -9.11 -0.73
N TRP A 404 37.65 -7.91 -1.32
CA TRP A 404 38.87 -7.17 -1.67
C TRP A 404 39.49 -6.38 -0.50
N SER A 405 40.76 -6.68 -0.23
CA SER A 405 41.76 -5.70 0.22
C SER A 405 43.02 -5.89 -0.66
N GLY A 406 43.48 -4.86 -1.37
CA GLY A 406 44.82 -4.80 -1.99
C GLY A 406 45.02 -5.13 -3.50
N SER A 407 45.66 -4.17 -4.20
CA SER A 407 46.27 -4.08 -5.56
C SER A 407 45.60 -4.68 -6.83
N PRO A 408 45.68 -3.96 -7.98
CA PRO A 408 45.09 -4.37 -9.26
C PRO A 408 45.72 -5.66 -9.82
N PRO A 409 45.01 -6.37 -10.72
CA PRO A 409 45.41 -7.69 -11.20
C PRO A 409 46.85 -7.72 -11.74
N GLY A 410 47.65 -8.62 -11.19
CA GLY A 410 48.96 -8.97 -11.73
C GLY A 410 48.83 -9.69 -13.08
N ARG A 411 49.96 -9.80 -13.80
CA ARG A 411 50.11 -10.29 -15.18
C ARG A 411 49.52 -11.69 -15.51
N TYR A 412 48.96 -12.39 -14.53
CA TYR A 412 48.41 -13.74 -14.65
C TYR A 412 46.92 -13.86 -14.26
N GLY A 413 46.23 -12.76 -13.94
CA GLY A 413 44.77 -12.77 -13.77
C GLY A 413 44.21 -13.60 -12.61
N ILE A 414 45.06 -14.08 -11.69
CA ILE A 414 44.62 -14.71 -10.45
C ILE A 414 44.46 -13.61 -9.41
N ILE A 415 43.22 -13.43 -8.95
CA ILE A 415 42.82 -12.47 -7.91
C ILE A 415 42.98 -13.19 -6.57
N THR A 416 43.88 -12.72 -5.71
CA THR A 416 43.99 -13.15 -4.31
C THR A 416 43.39 -12.03 -3.47
N ALA A 417 42.26 -12.31 -2.84
CA ALA A 417 41.60 -11.37 -1.95
C ALA A 417 42.17 -11.52 -0.53
N ASP A 418 42.57 -10.41 0.09
CA ASP A 418 42.96 -10.41 1.51
C ASP A 418 41.74 -10.70 2.41
N PRO A 419 41.91 -11.33 3.59
CA PRO A 419 40.82 -11.55 4.52
C PRO A 419 40.23 -10.25 5.06
N GLU A 420 38.90 -10.19 5.19
CA GLU A 420 38.19 -9.08 5.83
C GLU A 420 37.76 -9.45 7.25
N THR A 421 37.75 -8.48 8.16
CA THR A 421 37.24 -8.72 9.51
C THR A 421 35.73 -8.61 9.50
N VAL A 422 35.06 -9.65 9.98
CA VAL A 422 33.61 -9.69 10.16
C VAL A 422 33.27 -9.69 11.65
N TYR A 423 32.21 -8.99 11.98
CA TYR A 423 31.57 -9.03 13.29
C TYR A 423 30.17 -9.58 13.08
N LEU A 424 29.82 -10.64 13.80
CA LEU A 424 28.52 -11.27 13.71
C LEU A 424 27.90 -11.28 15.10
N ASN A 425 26.73 -10.67 15.24
CA ASN A 425 25.87 -10.90 16.39
C ASN A 425 24.71 -11.79 15.96
N VAL A 426 24.45 -12.83 16.75
CA VAL A 426 23.31 -13.73 16.59
C VAL A 426 22.45 -13.56 17.83
N GLN A 427 21.20 -13.14 17.66
CA GLN A 427 20.24 -13.04 18.74
C GLN A 427 19.17 -14.10 18.54
N VAL A 428 19.13 -15.07 19.45
CA VAL A 428 18.05 -16.06 19.49
C VAL A 428 16.93 -15.48 20.35
N GLN A 429 15.78 -15.20 19.74
CA GLN A 429 14.67 -14.45 20.31
C GLN A 429 13.43 -15.34 20.43
N ARG A 430 12.87 -15.44 21.65
CA ARG A 430 11.60 -16.15 21.87
C ARG A 430 10.44 -15.24 21.53
N LEU A 431 9.50 -15.71 20.71
CA LEU A 431 8.33 -14.94 20.32
C LEU A 431 7.09 -15.36 21.11
N SER A 432 6.17 -14.43 21.34
CA SER A 432 4.85 -14.75 21.92
C SER A 432 3.92 -15.44 20.93
N ASN A 433 4.13 -15.23 19.63
CA ASN A 433 3.34 -15.80 18.54
C ASN A 433 4.20 -15.96 17.27
N SER A 434 3.71 -16.73 16.31
CA SER A 434 4.41 -17.04 15.05
C SER A 434 4.07 -16.11 13.88
N VAL A 435 3.26 -15.08 14.09
CA VAL A 435 2.72 -14.24 13.02
C VAL A 435 3.24 -12.81 13.17
N TYR A 436 4.19 -12.46 12.32
CA TYR A 436 4.76 -11.11 12.30
C TYR A 436 5.13 -10.72 10.86
N PRO A 437 5.08 -9.41 10.54
CA PRO A 437 5.50 -8.92 9.24
C PRO A 437 7.02 -9.00 9.12
N LEU A 438 7.48 -9.39 7.94
CA LEU A 438 8.87 -9.21 7.51
C LEU A 438 9.10 -7.77 7.04
N MET A 439 8.05 -7.10 6.56
CA MET A 439 8.10 -5.70 6.17
C MET A 439 6.93 -4.95 6.79
N GLY A 440 7.24 -4.09 7.77
CA GLY A 440 6.23 -3.35 8.51
C GLY A 440 5.52 -2.29 7.66
N SER A 441 4.23 -2.08 7.95
CA SER A 441 3.40 -0.96 7.47
C SER A 441 3.23 -0.82 5.95
N ILE A 442 3.54 -1.84 5.13
CA ILE A 442 3.41 -1.76 3.66
C ILE A 442 1.95 -1.53 3.23
N SER A 443 1.00 -2.19 3.88
CA SER A 443 -0.44 -2.15 3.61
C SER A 443 -1.02 -0.75 3.75
N SER A 444 -0.34 0.15 4.48
CA SER A 444 -0.72 1.57 4.57
C SER A 444 -0.68 2.29 3.21
N MET A 445 0.05 1.74 2.23
CA MET A 445 0.10 2.22 0.84
C MET A 445 -0.93 1.58 -0.09
N ALA A 446 -1.61 0.50 0.34
CA ALA A 446 -2.65 -0.15 -0.46
C ALA A 446 -3.74 0.84 -0.89
N PRO A 447 -4.30 1.68 0.00
CA PRO A 447 -5.33 2.66 -0.38
C PRO A 447 -4.93 3.58 -1.52
N TYR A 448 -3.70 4.10 -1.50
CA TYR A 448 -3.19 5.03 -2.50
C TYR A 448 -3.09 4.37 -3.88
N LEU A 449 -2.50 3.17 -3.95
CA LEU A 449 -2.36 2.45 -5.21
C LEU A 449 -3.72 2.03 -5.77
N THR A 450 -4.62 1.57 -4.90
CA THR A 450 -5.99 1.24 -5.27
C THR A 450 -6.76 2.44 -5.79
N ALA A 451 -6.70 3.57 -5.08
CA ALA A 451 -7.37 4.80 -5.48
C ALA A 451 -6.87 5.26 -6.84
N TYR A 452 -5.55 5.26 -7.08
CA TYR A 452 -4.96 5.61 -8.37
C TYR A 452 -5.46 4.75 -9.54
N ARG A 453 -5.81 3.49 -9.25
CA ARG A 453 -6.25 2.49 -10.24
C ARG A 453 -7.77 2.28 -10.26
N LYS A 454 -8.58 3.14 -9.60
CA LYS A 454 -10.05 2.99 -9.50
C LYS A 454 -10.47 1.59 -9.01
N GLY A 455 -9.82 1.11 -7.97
CA GLY A 455 -10.03 -0.22 -7.43
C GLY A 455 -10.74 -0.31 -6.09
N ILE A 456 -10.74 -1.52 -5.54
CA ILE A 456 -11.08 -1.85 -4.14
C ILE A 456 -9.92 -2.59 -3.46
N VAL A 457 -9.94 -2.61 -2.12
CA VAL A 457 -8.95 -3.31 -1.30
C VAL A 457 -9.58 -4.51 -0.57
N MET A 458 -8.88 -5.64 -0.59
CA MET A 458 -9.08 -6.79 0.28
C MET A 458 -7.96 -6.82 1.33
N ALA A 459 -8.28 -6.44 2.56
CA ALA A 459 -7.31 -6.26 3.64
C ALA A 459 -7.67 -7.09 4.88
N ASP A 460 -7.87 -8.40 4.72
CA ASP A 460 -8.27 -9.25 5.84
C ASP A 460 -7.06 -9.70 6.69
N PRO A 461 -7.03 -9.39 8.00
CA PRO A 461 -6.02 -9.90 8.94
C PRO A 461 -5.77 -11.42 8.90
N SER A 462 -6.79 -12.19 8.53
CA SER A 462 -6.77 -13.65 8.50
C SER A 462 -6.01 -14.25 7.32
N TYR A 463 -5.61 -13.43 6.34
CA TYR A 463 -4.72 -13.83 5.26
C TYR A 463 -3.34 -14.24 5.78
N ALA A 464 -2.92 -13.68 6.92
CA ALA A 464 -1.63 -13.96 7.52
C ALA A 464 -1.44 -15.45 7.75
N LEU A 465 -0.26 -15.94 7.37
CA LEU A 465 0.09 -17.34 7.51
C LEU A 465 0.47 -17.63 8.96
N LYS A 466 -0.29 -18.52 9.60
CA LYS A 466 -0.18 -18.85 11.03
C LYS A 466 0.54 -20.17 11.31
N SER A 467 1.21 -20.75 10.33
CA SER A 467 1.78 -22.09 10.49
C SER A 467 3.15 -22.02 11.17
N PRO A 468 3.39 -22.73 12.28
CA PRO A 468 4.72 -22.86 12.88
C PRO A 468 5.72 -23.49 11.90
N SER A 469 5.24 -24.30 10.95
CA SER A 469 6.05 -24.89 9.88
C SER A 469 6.31 -23.92 8.72
N TYR A 470 5.64 -22.77 8.62
CA TYR A 470 5.98 -21.75 7.64
C TYR A 470 7.24 -21.02 8.08
N GLN A 471 8.34 -21.73 7.83
CA GLN A 471 9.70 -21.37 8.13
C GLN A 471 10.10 -20.14 7.33
N GLY A 472 10.90 -19.26 7.94
CA GLY A 472 11.70 -18.32 7.19
C GLY A 472 12.65 -19.13 6.32
N CYS A 473 12.27 -19.27 5.05
CA CYS A 473 12.94 -19.96 3.94
C CYS A 473 14.26 -20.66 4.26
N VAL A 474 14.20 -21.99 4.37
CA VAL A 474 15.30 -22.91 4.08
C VAL A 474 15.79 -22.60 2.67
N ALA A 475 17.02 -22.11 2.56
CA ALA A 475 17.61 -21.55 1.35
C ALA A 475 16.90 -20.31 0.80
N CYS A 476 17.65 -19.35 0.30
CA CYS A 476 17.28 -18.61 -0.89
C CYS A 476 17.15 -19.60 -2.06
N GLY A 477 16.10 -20.41 -1.96
CA GLY A 477 15.79 -21.66 -2.63
C GLY A 477 14.67 -22.38 -1.86
N GLU A 478 13.55 -21.67 -1.65
CA GLU A 478 12.19 -22.20 -1.46
C GLU A 478 11.82 -23.10 -0.25
N PRO A 479 10.60 -22.93 0.31
CA PRO A 479 9.89 -23.95 1.12
C PRO A 479 9.74 -25.35 0.51
N THR A 480 10.26 -25.63 -0.68
CA THR A 480 10.15 -26.93 -1.35
C THR A 480 10.74 -28.12 -0.62
N PHE A 481 11.55 -27.86 0.41
CA PHE A 481 12.16 -28.90 1.21
C PHE A 481 11.32 -29.33 2.42
N ASP A 482 10.30 -28.57 2.83
CA ASP A 482 9.32 -28.95 3.87
C ASP A 482 7.90 -29.09 3.29
N ALA A 483 7.49 -30.34 3.12
CA ALA A 483 6.17 -30.67 2.57
C ALA A 483 4.99 -30.23 3.45
N GLU A 484 5.17 -30.18 4.77
CA GLU A 484 4.12 -29.72 5.70
C GLU A 484 3.98 -28.19 5.64
N ALA A 485 5.11 -27.48 5.57
CA ALA A 485 5.15 -26.03 5.37
C ALA A 485 4.47 -25.60 4.06
N MET A 486 4.84 -26.25 2.95
CA MET A 486 4.21 -26.01 1.64
C MET A 486 2.71 -26.27 1.68
N SER A 487 2.29 -27.37 2.30
CA SER A 487 0.87 -27.70 2.38
C SER A 487 0.09 -26.64 3.17
N ALA A 488 0.64 -26.15 4.28
CA ALA A 488 -0.01 -25.12 5.08
C ALA A 488 -0.11 -23.79 4.32
N ALA A 489 0.96 -23.40 3.62
CA ALA A 489 0.99 -22.21 2.78
C ALA A 489 0.00 -22.29 1.62
N ASN A 490 -0.03 -23.42 0.91
CA ASN A 490 -0.95 -23.65 -0.21
C ASN A 490 -2.40 -23.63 0.23
N VAL A 491 -2.74 -24.23 1.39
CA VAL A 491 -4.09 -24.14 1.95
C VAL A 491 -4.47 -22.69 2.20
N LYS A 492 -3.59 -21.90 2.85
CA LYS A 492 -3.89 -20.50 3.11
C LYS A 492 -3.96 -19.66 1.83
N ALA A 493 -3.03 -19.81 0.89
CA ALA A 493 -3.07 -19.11 -0.39
C ALA A 493 -4.35 -19.44 -1.19
N MET A 494 -4.82 -20.70 -1.15
CA MET A 494 -6.10 -21.08 -1.74
C MET A 494 -7.31 -20.49 -1.02
N GLU A 495 -7.27 -20.31 0.30
CA GLU A 495 -8.32 -19.58 1.02
C GLU A 495 -8.43 -18.13 0.52
N VAL A 496 -7.29 -17.43 0.43
CA VAL A 496 -7.23 -16.04 -0.09
C VAL A 496 -7.67 -15.97 -1.56
N HIS A 497 -7.23 -16.90 -2.38
CA HIS A 497 -7.64 -17.01 -3.78
C HIS A 497 -9.15 -17.23 -3.91
N ASN A 498 -9.73 -18.15 -3.16
CA ASN A 498 -11.18 -18.40 -3.20
C ASN A 498 -11.99 -17.17 -2.78
N GLU A 499 -11.52 -16.42 -1.79
CA GLU A 499 -12.14 -15.15 -1.39
C GLU A 499 -12.00 -14.08 -2.47
N THR A 500 -10.85 -14.05 -3.16
CA THR A 500 -10.59 -13.17 -4.31
C THR A 500 -11.59 -13.46 -5.43
N VAL A 501 -11.75 -14.73 -5.80
CA VAL A 501 -12.72 -15.18 -6.81
C VAL A 501 -14.16 -14.83 -6.41
N ARG A 502 -14.54 -15.06 -5.14
CA ARG A 502 -15.88 -14.68 -4.65
C ARG A 502 -16.11 -13.17 -4.69
N THR A 503 -15.09 -12.38 -4.38
CA THR A 503 -15.18 -10.91 -4.46
C THR A 503 -15.37 -10.46 -5.90
N LEU A 504 -14.59 -11.00 -6.84
CA LEU A 504 -14.76 -10.75 -8.28
C LEU A 504 -16.17 -11.16 -8.76
N ALA A 505 -16.63 -12.36 -8.40
CA ALA A 505 -17.98 -12.82 -8.72
C ALA A 505 -19.06 -11.87 -8.17
N ARG A 506 -18.88 -11.36 -6.95
CA ARG A 506 -19.81 -10.42 -6.31
C ARG A 506 -19.87 -9.10 -7.07
N LEU A 507 -18.73 -8.60 -7.55
CA LEU A 507 -18.68 -7.36 -8.35
C LEU A 507 -19.50 -7.45 -9.63
N VAL A 508 -19.60 -8.62 -10.27
CA VAL A 508 -20.35 -8.80 -11.53
C VAL A 508 -21.72 -9.44 -11.32
N GLY A 509 -22.12 -9.69 -10.06
CA GLY A 509 -23.40 -10.31 -9.73
C GLY A 509 -23.50 -11.80 -10.09
N ALA A 510 -22.36 -12.49 -10.16
CA ALA A 510 -22.24 -13.92 -10.44
C ALA A 510 -21.92 -14.78 -9.19
N ASP A 511 -21.82 -14.17 -8.00
CA ASP A 511 -21.53 -14.90 -6.76
C ASP A 511 -22.66 -15.88 -6.40
N SER A 512 -22.26 -17.05 -5.87
CA SER A 512 -23.16 -18.09 -5.39
C SER A 512 -22.49 -18.94 -4.31
N GLU A 513 -23.30 -19.58 -3.45
CA GLU A 513 -22.80 -20.39 -2.34
C GLU A 513 -21.86 -21.51 -2.84
N ASP A 514 -22.28 -22.21 -3.91
CA ASP A 514 -21.59 -23.33 -4.52
C ASP A 514 -20.58 -22.91 -5.62
N LEU A 515 -20.26 -21.61 -5.77
CA LEU A 515 -19.41 -21.09 -6.86
C LEU A 515 -18.11 -21.90 -7.02
N MET A 516 -17.41 -22.18 -5.91
CA MET A 516 -16.13 -22.91 -5.95
C MET A 516 -16.27 -24.39 -6.34
N GLU A 517 -17.48 -24.96 -6.30
CA GLU A 517 -17.76 -26.35 -6.65
C GLU A 517 -18.35 -26.46 -8.08
N ASP A 518 -19.00 -25.40 -8.57
CA ASP A 518 -19.58 -25.32 -9.91
C ASP A 518 -18.53 -24.88 -10.95
N HIS A 519 -17.94 -25.89 -11.59
CA HIS A 519 -16.94 -25.68 -12.65
C HIS A 519 -17.49 -24.92 -13.86
N SER A 520 -18.80 -25.00 -14.15
CA SER A 520 -19.39 -24.25 -15.25
C SER A 520 -19.43 -22.76 -14.91
N ALA A 521 -19.89 -22.43 -13.69
CA ALA A 521 -19.95 -21.06 -13.20
C ALA A 521 -18.55 -20.43 -13.09
N LEU A 522 -17.55 -21.17 -12.59
CA LEU A 522 -16.16 -20.69 -12.55
C LEU A 522 -15.60 -20.44 -13.96
N ASN A 523 -15.89 -21.31 -14.92
CA ASN A 523 -15.45 -21.09 -16.30
C ASN A 523 -16.13 -19.88 -16.96
N GLU A 524 -17.42 -19.67 -16.69
CA GLU A 524 -18.14 -18.48 -17.18
C GLU A 524 -17.60 -17.19 -16.56
N LEU A 525 -17.23 -17.23 -15.28
CA LEU A 525 -16.58 -16.12 -14.58
C LEU A 525 -15.17 -15.86 -15.11
N ALA A 526 -14.37 -16.92 -15.32
CA ALA A 526 -13.06 -16.82 -15.95
C ALA A 526 -13.16 -16.21 -17.35
N ASP A 527 -14.07 -16.72 -18.20
CA ASP A 527 -14.32 -16.16 -19.54
C ASP A 527 -14.72 -14.68 -19.47
N HIS A 528 -15.53 -14.28 -18.47
CA HIS A 528 -15.88 -12.88 -18.27
C HIS A 528 -14.64 -12.00 -18.04
N TYR A 529 -13.77 -12.38 -17.11
CA TYR A 529 -12.58 -11.60 -16.76
C TYR A 529 -11.46 -11.72 -17.80
N TYR A 530 -11.40 -12.81 -18.56
CA TYR A 530 -10.55 -12.90 -19.75
C TYR A 530 -10.84 -11.77 -20.76
N TYR A 531 -12.12 -11.43 -20.96
CA TYR A 531 -12.53 -10.35 -21.85
C TYR A 531 -12.65 -8.98 -21.17
N ASN A 532 -12.69 -8.94 -19.84
CA ASN A 532 -12.82 -7.73 -19.03
C ASN A 532 -11.85 -7.80 -17.84
N PRO A 533 -10.53 -7.76 -18.08
CA PRO A 533 -9.54 -8.05 -17.06
C PRO A 533 -9.58 -7.02 -15.94
N VAL A 534 -9.34 -7.50 -14.73
CA VAL A 534 -9.08 -6.68 -13.54
C VAL A 534 -7.66 -6.99 -13.08
N SER A 535 -6.88 -5.94 -12.84
CA SER A 535 -5.52 -6.09 -12.34
C SER A 535 -5.52 -6.36 -10.84
N VAL A 536 -4.75 -7.36 -10.40
CA VAL A 536 -4.56 -7.68 -8.98
C VAL A 536 -3.15 -7.29 -8.56
N GLY A 537 -3.05 -6.55 -7.46
CA GLY A 537 -1.78 -6.20 -6.82
C GLY A 537 -1.72 -6.71 -5.38
N ILE A 538 -0.53 -7.13 -4.93
CA ILE A 538 -0.28 -7.53 -3.54
C ILE A 538 0.57 -6.44 -2.89
N ILE A 539 0.02 -5.80 -1.86
CA ILE A 539 0.67 -4.75 -1.07
C ILE A 539 0.76 -5.24 0.38
N ALA A 540 1.54 -6.31 0.53
CA ALA A 540 1.83 -6.99 1.78
C ALA A 540 3.10 -7.82 1.59
N ASP A 541 3.76 -8.21 2.69
CA ASP A 541 4.80 -9.23 2.60
C ASP A 541 4.21 -10.65 2.47
N THR A 542 5.10 -11.63 2.23
CA THR A 542 4.71 -13.03 1.98
C THR A 542 4.20 -13.78 3.22
N ASN A 543 4.45 -13.28 4.44
CA ASN A 543 3.84 -13.83 5.66
C ASN A 543 2.41 -13.30 5.86
N MET A 544 2.13 -12.14 5.28
CA MET A 544 0.90 -11.41 5.40
C MET A 544 -0.13 -11.79 4.32
N VAL A 545 0.31 -11.93 3.07
CA VAL A 545 -0.45 -12.52 1.96
C VAL A 545 0.41 -13.62 1.34
N PRO A 546 0.09 -14.90 1.55
CA PRO A 546 1.00 -15.98 1.18
C PRO A 546 0.99 -16.27 -0.31
N HIS A 547 2.12 -16.80 -0.79
CA HIS A 547 2.25 -17.30 -2.16
C HIS A 547 1.91 -18.79 -2.22
N TYR A 548 1.59 -19.29 -3.42
CA TYR A 548 1.30 -20.70 -3.67
C TYR A 548 2.53 -21.43 -4.24
N TYR A 549 2.79 -22.64 -3.72
CA TYR A 549 3.88 -23.53 -4.11
C TYR A 549 3.35 -24.58 -5.11
N PHE A 550 3.69 -24.39 -6.39
CA PHE A 550 3.21 -25.27 -7.46
C PHE A 550 3.99 -26.60 -7.52
N PRO A 551 3.32 -27.74 -7.73
CA PRO A 551 3.99 -29.03 -7.83
C PRO A 551 4.69 -29.23 -9.19
N GLY A 552 5.82 -29.95 -9.20
CA GLY A 552 6.23 -30.72 -10.39
C GLY A 552 7.46 -30.27 -11.20
N GLY A 553 8.60 -29.95 -10.59
CA GLY A 553 9.86 -29.82 -11.32
C GLY A 553 11.11 -29.76 -10.46
N GLU A 554 12.26 -29.50 -11.09
CA GLU A 554 13.51 -29.16 -10.40
C GLU A 554 13.45 -27.66 -10.03
N VAL A 555 13.89 -27.30 -8.81
CA VAL A 555 14.04 -25.91 -8.32
C VAL A 555 14.77 -25.01 -9.34
N SER A 556 15.69 -25.59 -10.11
CA SER A 556 16.45 -24.93 -11.18
C SER A 556 15.61 -24.43 -12.38
N GLU A 557 14.37 -24.90 -12.53
CA GLU A 557 13.43 -24.54 -13.60
C GLU A 557 12.30 -23.62 -13.11
N GLY A 558 12.35 -23.14 -11.86
CA GLY A 558 11.31 -22.28 -11.26
C GLY A 558 10.06 -23.04 -10.82
N LEU A 559 10.16 -24.36 -10.68
CA LEU A 559 9.09 -25.26 -10.28
C LEU A 559 9.33 -25.71 -8.85
N GLY A 560 8.50 -25.23 -7.93
CA GLY A 560 8.78 -25.28 -6.49
C GLY A 560 8.68 -23.92 -5.82
N GLU A 561 9.25 -22.90 -6.44
CA GLU A 561 8.69 -21.58 -6.74
C GLU A 561 7.47 -21.11 -5.93
N PRO A 562 7.56 -20.41 -4.78
CA PRO A 562 6.42 -19.62 -4.32
C PRO A 562 6.02 -18.59 -5.38
N GLY A 563 4.82 -18.75 -5.94
CA GLY A 563 4.26 -17.84 -6.93
C GLY A 563 3.00 -17.14 -6.43
N ASP A 564 2.87 -15.87 -6.76
CA ASP A 564 1.64 -15.10 -6.64
C ASP A 564 0.66 -15.35 -7.81
N ILE A 565 1.11 -16.06 -8.87
CA ILE A 565 0.34 -16.39 -10.09
C ILE A 565 -1.05 -16.98 -9.77
N ILE A 566 -1.22 -17.66 -8.63
CA ILE A 566 -2.52 -18.18 -8.19
C ILE A 566 -3.59 -17.08 -8.13
N TYR A 567 -3.22 -15.84 -7.83
CA TYR A 567 -4.15 -14.71 -7.74
C TYR A 567 -4.48 -14.07 -9.10
N GLY A 568 -3.78 -14.47 -10.17
CA GLY A 568 -3.97 -13.97 -11.52
C GLY A 568 -4.94 -14.78 -12.39
N ASP A 569 -5.66 -15.75 -11.82
CA ASP A 569 -6.62 -16.58 -12.56
C ASP A 569 -7.81 -16.89 -11.63
N ILE A 570 -8.94 -17.28 -12.21
CA ILE A 570 -10.19 -17.63 -11.53
C ILE A 570 -10.39 -19.14 -11.42
N ASN A 571 -9.95 -19.88 -12.44
CA ASN A 571 -10.13 -21.34 -12.50
C ASN A 571 -8.79 -22.09 -12.56
N MET A 572 -7.76 -21.49 -11.93
CA MET A 572 -6.42 -22.06 -11.86
C MET A 572 -6.46 -23.52 -11.43
N ASN A 573 -5.65 -24.35 -12.10
CA ASN A 573 -5.45 -25.73 -11.69
C ASN A 573 -4.22 -25.83 -10.76
N PRO A 574 -4.39 -25.94 -9.43
CA PRO A 574 -3.29 -25.90 -8.46
C PRO A 574 -2.37 -27.13 -8.51
N VAL A 575 -2.73 -28.16 -9.29
CA VAL A 575 -1.89 -29.35 -9.51
C VAL A 575 -1.18 -29.36 -10.86
N ALA A 576 -1.40 -28.35 -11.70
CA ALA A 576 -0.68 -28.17 -12.95
C ALA A 576 0.46 -27.15 -12.76
N PRO A 577 1.61 -27.34 -13.42
CA PRO A 577 2.70 -26.36 -13.39
C PRO A 577 2.26 -25.04 -14.08
N PRO A 578 2.77 -23.87 -13.63
CA PRO A 578 2.33 -22.55 -14.08
C PRO A 578 2.59 -22.25 -15.57
N HIS A 579 3.36 -23.09 -16.28
CA HIS A 579 3.57 -22.97 -17.73
C HIS A 579 2.37 -23.43 -18.58
N ASP A 580 1.35 -24.03 -17.98
CA ASP A 580 0.14 -24.49 -18.66
C ASP A 580 -1.08 -23.63 -18.27
N VAL A 581 -0.97 -22.32 -18.47
CA VAL A 581 -2.14 -21.41 -18.52
C VAL A 581 -3.07 -21.72 -19.71
N GLY A 582 -2.82 -22.78 -20.48
CA GLY A 582 -3.57 -23.15 -21.67
C GLY A 582 -3.26 -22.26 -22.87
N ASP A 583 -3.30 -22.84 -24.07
CA ASP A 583 -3.16 -22.09 -25.32
C ASP A 583 -4.21 -20.97 -25.39
N GLY A 584 -3.75 -19.71 -25.37
CA GLY A 584 -4.57 -18.54 -25.64
C GLY A 584 -5.24 -17.87 -24.44
N ARG A 585 -4.79 -18.09 -23.20
CA ARG A 585 -5.35 -17.41 -22.01
C ARG A 585 -4.48 -16.29 -21.41
N ILE A 586 -3.26 -16.05 -21.89
CA ILE A 586 -2.53 -14.81 -21.55
C ILE A 586 -2.94 -13.72 -22.54
N HIS A 587 -3.57 -12.65 -22.05
CA HIS A 587 -3.90 -11.50 -22.88
C HIS A 587 -2.59 -10.80 -23.34
N PRO A 588 -2.33 -10.69 -24.66
CA PRO A 588 -1.01 -10.31 -25.20
C PRO A 588 -0.60 -8.85 -24.93
N GLU A 589 -1.48 -8.04 -24.35
CA GLU A 589 -1.21 -6.62 -24.04
C GLU A 589 -0.82 -6.36 -22.57
N TYR A 590 -0.85 -7.36 -21.69
CA TYR A 590 -0.48 -7.20 -20.27
C TYR A 590 0.76 -8.02 -19.87
N PRO A 591 1.95 -7.72 -20.41
CA PRO A 591 3.20 -8.28 -19.92
C PRO A 591 3.71 -7.41 -18.76
N ASP A 592 3.75 -7.99 -17.56
CA ASP A 592 4.57 -7.58 -16.41
C ASP A 592 4.03 -6.52 -15.42
N LEU A 593 4.37 -6.81 -14.14
CA LEU A 593 4.21 -6.08 -12.86
C LEU A 593 2.86 -6.17 -12.11
N GLU A 594 1.77 -6.46 -12.79
CA GLU A 594 0.44 -6.67 -12.20
C GLU A 594 -0.12 -7.95 -12.80
N LEU A 595 -0.69 -8.83 -11.99
CA LEU A 595 -1.29 -10.05 -12.52
C LEU A 595 -2.65 -9.67 -13.14
N PRO A 596 -2.83 -9.76 -14.47
CA PRO A 596 -4.16 -9.66 -15.04
C PRO A 596 -4.94 -10.89 -14.61
N VAL A 597 -6.11 -10.72 -14.00
CA VAL A 597 -7.03 -11.85 -13.85
C VAL A 597 -7.71 -12.09 -15.20
N GLY A 598 -7.40 -13.20 -15.85
CA GLY A 598 -7.94 -13.55 -17.17
C GLY A 598 -7.79 -15.02 -17.51
#